data_AF-A0A074VNT6-F1
#
_entry.id   AF-A0A074VNT6-F1
#
_cell.length_a   1.000
_cell.length_b   1.000
_cell.length_c   1.000
_cell.angle_alpha   90.00
_cell.angle_beta   90.00
_cell.angle_gamma   90.00
#
_symmetry.space_group_name_H-M   'P 1'
#
loop_
_entity.id
_entity.type
_entity.pdbx_description
1 polymer ?
#
loop_
_entity_poly.entity_id
_entity_poly.type
_entity_poly.pdbx_seq_one_letter_code
_entity_poly.pdbx_strand_id
1 'polypeptide(L)'
;MAPTMHPIVCAAPLTKELMDHFIVTSGYEEEWWECVFVDDLTNYYDDISSPPVESASNPHSPFINKRPQKCHNLLLKLREETESEITTEFFMIMDQRSMRDDTVLLVSVTGDRDEETGVREALTLRASFEVSARELMLYSIGHWTIEEDVERVLGQEDDVYRG
;
A
#
# COMPACT_ATOMS: atom_id res chain seq x y z
N MET A 1 -14.20 9.68 -13.09
CA MET A 1 -14.05 8.23 -12.90
C MET A 1 -13.87 7.97 -11.41
N ALA A 2 -14.20 6.78 -10.90
CA ALA A 2 -13.74 6.42 -9.56
C ALA A 2 -12.21 6.27 -9.62
N PRO A 3 -11.45 6.72 -8.61
CA PRO A 3 -10.00 6.52 -8.60
C PRO A 3 -9.69 5.03 -8.62
N THR A 4 -8.71 4.63 -9.44
CA THR A 4 -8.44 3.22 -9.76
C THR A 4 -7.13 2.72 -9.15
N MET A 5 -6.14 3.59 -8.92
CA MET A 5 -4.82 3.10 -8.52
C MET A 5 -4.65 2.90 -7.01
N HIS A 6 -4.01 1.80 -6.64
CA HIS A 6 -3.63 1.44 -5.28
C HIS A 6 -2.26 2.02 -4.90
N PRO A 7 -2.18 2.93 -3.91
CA PRO A 7 -0.90 3.47 -3.46
C PRO A 7 -0.01 2.42 -2.80
N ILE A 8 1.30 2.51 -3.08
CA ILE A 8 2.38 1.91 -2.31
C ILE A 8 3.14 3.07 -1.65
N VAL A 9 2.84 3.33 -0.38
CA VAL A 9 3.50 4.44 0.33
C VAL A 9 4.91 4.05 0.75
N CYS A 10 5.86 4.91 0.43
CA CYS A 10 7.27 4.72 0.78
C CYS A 10 7.52 5.19 2.22
N ALA A 11 7.37 4.31 3.21
CA ALA A 11 7.61 4.61 4.63
C ALA A 11 9.07 4.37 5.07
N ALA A 12 9.96 4.12 4.11
CA ALA A 12 11.41 4.02 4.25
C ALA A 12 12.08 4.56 2.96
N PRO A 13 13.39 4.90 2.99
CA PRO A 13 14.15 5.23 1.78
C PRO A 13 14.41 3.96 0.96
N LEU A 14 13.55 3.68 -0.01
CA LEU A 14 13.61 2.50 -0.87
C LEU A 14 14.59 2.74 -2.02
N THR A 15 15.36 1.70 -2.36
CA THR A 15 16.22 1.74 -3.55
C THR A 15 15.43 1.37 -4.80
N LYS A 16 15.94 1.73 -5.97
CA LYS A 16 15.34 1.35 -7.26
C LYS A 16 15.22 -0.16 -7.40
N GLU A 17 16.28 -0.88 -7.04
CA GLU A 17 16.36 -2.32 -7.19
C GLU A 17 15.29 -3.03 -6.34
N LEU A 18 15.00 -2.52 -5.14
CA LEU A 18 13.94 -3.05 -4.30
C LEU A 18 12.55 -2.76 -4.87
N MET A 19 12.33 -1.54 -5.39
CA MET A 19 11.06 -1.15 -6.00
C MET A 19 10.79 -1.95 -7.29
N ASP A 20 11.80 -2.09 -8.16
CA ASP A 20 11.73 -2.94 -9.36
C ASP A 20 11.47 -4.40 -8.97
N HIS A 21 12.19 -4.91 -7.96
CA HIS A 21 12.00 -6.27 -7.47
C HIS A 21 10.57 -6.49 -6.95
N PHE A 22 10.03 -5.54 -6.19
CA PHE A 22 8.64 -5.57 -5.74
C PHE A 22 7.67 -5.63 -6.92
N ILE A 23 7.77 -4.69 -7.88
CA ILE A 23 6.87 -4.63 -9.04
C ILE A 23 6.86 -5.96 -9.81
N VAL A 24 8.04 -6.50 -10.13
CA VAL A 24 8.17 -7.76 -10.86
C VAL A 24 7.60 -8.93 -10.06
N THR A 25 7.92 -9.02 -8.77
CA THR A 25 7.51 -10.16 -7.92
C THR A 25 6.02 -10.15 -7.63
N SER A 26 5.42 -8.97 -7.52
CA SER A 26 3.99 -8.79 -7.24
C SER A 26 3.08 -8.97 -8.45
N GLY A 27 3.59 -9.43 -9.60
CA GLY A 27 2.77 -9.76 -10.77
C GLY A 27 2.43 -8.58 -11.69
N TYR A 28 3.34 -7.63 -11.87
CA TYR A 28 3.16 -6.47 -12.77
C TYR A 28 2.69 -6.79 -14.20
N GLU A 29 3.04 -7.96 -14.74
CA GLU A 29 2.62 -8.38 -16.09
C GLU A 29 1.13 -8.79 -16.16
N GLU A 30 0.47 -8.89 -15.01
CA GLU A 30 -0.93 -9.29 -14.93
C GLU A 30 -1.87 -8.10 -15.17
N GLU A 31 -3.03 -8.37 -15.78
CA GLU A 31 -4.00 -7.35 -16.18
C GLU A 31 -4.60 -6.56 -14.99
N TRP A 32 -4.44 -7.07 -13.77
CA TRP A 32 -4.96 -6.47 -12.53
C TRP A 32 -3.96 -5.56 -11.81
N TRP A 33 -2.76 -5.33 -12.37
CA TRP A 33 -1.79 -4.43 -11.76
C TRP A 33 -2.23 -2.96 -11.87
N GLU A 34 -2.65 -2.40 -10.74
CA GLU A 34 -3.07 -1.00 -10.63
C GLU A 34 -2.32 -0.26 -9.50
N CYS A 35 -1.04 -0.57 -9.26
CA CYS A 35 -0.31 0.00 -8.13
C CYS A 35 0.63 1.15 -8.50
N VAL A 36 0.76 2.14 -7.61
CA VAL A 36 1.63 3.32 -7.81
C VAL A 36 2.43 3.66 -6.55
N PHE A 37 3.74 3.87 -6.69
CA PHE A 37 4.57 4.35 -5.58
C PHE A 37 4.28 5.81 -5.25
N VAL A 38 4.06 6.10 -3.97
CA VAL A 38 3.78 7.44 -3.47
C VAL A 38 4.77 7.80 -2.37
N ASP A 39 5.54 8.86 -2.60
CA ASP A 39 6.59 9.35 -1.70
C ASP A 39 6.63 10.88 -1.57
N ASP A 40 5.79 11.59 -2.33
CA ASP A 40 5.60 13.05 -2.30
C ASP A 40 4.09 13.39 -2.29
N LEU A 41 3.70 14.38 -1.50
CA LEU A 41 2.31 14.85 -1.38
C LEU A 41 1.95 15.97 -2.36
N THR A 42 2.92 16.48 -3.10
CA THR A 42 2.77 17.60 -4.04
C THR A 42 2.69 17.15 -5.49
N ASN A 43 3.05 15.89 -5.77
CA ASN A 43 2.94 15.30 -7.10
C ASN A 43 1.50 14.89 -7.41
N TYR A 44 1.13 15.00 -8.68
CA TYR A 44 -0.08 14.38 -9.22
C TYR A 44 0.26 12.96 -9.70
N TYR A 45 -0.54 11.97 -9.30
CA TYR A 45 -0.36 10.57 -9.67
C TYR A 45 -1.55 10.08 -10.51
N ASP A 46 -1.30 9.81 -11.79
CA ASP A 46 -2.25 9.31 -12.79
C ASP A 46 -1.79 8.04 -13.51
N ASP A 47 -0.53 7.65 -13.35
CA ASP A 47 0.05 6.46 -13.98
C ASP A 47 0.54 5.41 -12.97
N ILE A 48 0.36 4.13 -13.34
CA ILE A 48 0.86 2.98 -12.58
C ILE A 48 2.38 2.92 -12.60
N SER A 49 2.97 2.41 -11.52
CA SER A 49 4.41 2.14 -11.48
C SER A 49 4.77 0.92 -12.32
N SER A 50 5.87 1.02 -13.06
CA SER A 50 6.40 -0.04 -13.92
C SER A 50 7.93 -0.13 -13.80
N PRO A 51 8.53 -1.31 -14.04
CA PRO A 51 9.97 -1.44 -14.04
C PRO A 51 10.53 -1.08 -15.44
N PRO A 52 11.70 -0.44 -15.54
CA PRO A 52 12.52 0.06 -14.43
C PRO A 52 11.99 1.39 -13.87
N VAL A 53 12.01 1.54 -12.54
CA VAL A 53 11.65 2.81 -11.90
C VAL A 53 12.70 3.91 -12.16
N GLU A 54 12.22 5.13 -12.41
CA GLU A 54 13.08 6.26 -12.81
C GLU A 54 13.98 6.78 -11.70
N SER A 55 13.53 6.70 -10.45
CA SER A 55 14.25 7.17 -9.25
C SER A 55 14.03 6.23 -8.07
N ALA A 56 14.99 6.23 -7.13
CA ALA A 56 14.74 5.70 -5.79
C ALA A 56 13.68 6.56 -5.08
N SER A 57 13.07 6.05 -4.00
CA SER A 57 12.07 6.82 -3.29
C SER A 57 12.69 8.03 -2.59
N ASN A 58 11.88 9.07 -2.38
CA ASN A 58 12.24 10.26 -1.65
C ASN A 58 12.72 9.88 -0.23
N PRO A 59 13.99 10.17 0.14
CA PRO A 59 14.53 9.84 1.45
C PRO A 59 13.89 10.65 2.59
N HIS A 60 13.13 11.69 2.25
CA HIS A 60 12.35 12.53 3.15
C HIS A 60 10.84 12.35 2.96
N SER A 61 10.43 11.19 2.43
CA SER A 61 9.02 10.85 2.25
C SER A 61 8.21 11.18 3.52
N PRO A 62 7.04 11.82 3.37
CA PRO A 62 6.21 12.24 4.49
C PRO A 62 5.57 11.06 5.23
N PHE A 63 5.62 9.86 4.65
CA PHE A 63 5.14 8.60 5.21
C PHE A 63 6.14 7.94 6.15
N ILE A 64 7.40 8.37 6.17
CA ILE A 64 8.44 7.81 7.05
C ILE A 64 8.02 7.97 8.53
N ASN A 65 8.14 6.87 9.28
CA ASN A 65 7.75 6.77 10.70
C ASN A 65 6.28 7.12 10.99
N LYS A 66 5.39 7.01 9.99
CA LYS A 66 3.95 7.19 10.19
C LYS A 66 3.26 5.85 10.43
N ARG A 67 2.25 5.90 11.28
CA ARG A 67 1.30 4.78 11.46
C ARG A 67 0.36 4.69 10.26
N PRO A 68 -0.22 3.52 9.95
CA PRO A 68 -1.15 3.35 8.83
C PRO A 68 -2.25 4.40 8.75
N GLN A 69 -2.90 4.74 9.88
CA GLN A 69 -3.96 5.75 9.92
C GLN A 69 -3.45 7.15 9.54
N LYS A 70 -2.20 7.47 9.88
CA LYS A 70 -1.58 8.74 9.48
C LYS A 70 -1.21 8.72 7.99
N CYS A 71 -0.74 7.59 7.45
CA CYS A 71 -0.54 7.44 6.00
C CYS A 71 -1.85 7.65 5.23
N HIS A 72 -2.94 7.03 5.68
CA HIS A 72 -4.27 7.22 5.11
C HIS A 72 -4.68 8.70 5.08
N ASN A 73 -4.52 9.44 6.18
CA ASN A 73 -4.85 10.87 6.21
C ASN A 73 -3.97 11.70 5.27
N LEU A 74 -2.70 11.32 5.09
CA LEU A 74 -1.82 11.97 4.13
C LEU A 74 -2.24 11.67 2.67
N LEU A 75 -2.64 10.44 2.37
CA LEU A 75 -3.19 10.06 1.06
C LEU A 75 -4.51 10.78 0.75
N LEU A 76 -5.40 10.92 1.74
CA LEU A 76 -6.63 11.73 1.61
C LEU A 76 -6.29 13.17 1.26
N LYS A 77 -5.33 13.76 1.98
CA LYS A 77 -4.86 15.12 1.74
C LYS A 77 -4.26 15.27 0.34
N LEU A 78 -3.39 14.35 -0.07
CA LEU A 78 -2.81 14.31 -1.41
C LEU A 78 -3.91 14.29 -2.48
N ARG A 79 -4.89 13.38 -2.36
CA ARG A 79 -6.01 13.29 -3.31
C ARG A 79 -6.84 14.57 -3.36
N GLU A 80 -7.10 15.20 -2.21
CA GLU A 80 -7.86 16.46 -2.15
C GLU A 80 -7.09 17.63 -2.77
N GLU A 81 -5.78 17.73 -2.54
CA GLU A 81 -4.97 18.88 -2.98
C GLU A 81 -4.49 18.77 -4.44
N THR A 82 -4.31 17.54 -4.94
CA THR A 82 -3.73 17.29 -6.28
C THR A 82 -4.72 16.69 -7.26
N GLU A 83 -5.88 16.22 -6.80
CA GLU A 83 -6.86 15.47 -7.58
C GLU A 83 -6.33 14.13 -8.12
N SER A 84 -5.22 13.60 -7.57
CA SER A 84 -4.61 12.32 -7.96
C SER A 84 -5.62 11.15 -8.01
N GLU A 85 -5.48 10.27 -9.01
CA GLU A 85 -6.43 9.18 -9.29
C GLU A 85 -6.15 7.92 -8.44
N ILE A 86 -6.01 8.10 -7.13
CA ILE A 86 -5.65 7.04 -6.18
C ILE A 86 -6.77 6.67 -5.22
N THR A 87 -6.88 5.37 -4.90
CA THR A 87 -7.70 4.89 -3.79
C THR A 87 -7.00 5.13 -2.46
N THR A 88 -7.77 5.40 -1.42
CA THR A 88 -7.23 5.69 -0.07
C THR A 88 -7.61 4.61 0.93
N GLU A 89 -8.59 3.79 0.58
CA GLU A 89 -9.21 2.78 1.42
C GLU A 89 -8.38 1.49 1.44
N PHE A 90 -7.69 1.18 0.34
CA PHE A 90 -6.83 -0.01 0.20
C PHE A 90 -5.48 0.39 -0.37
N PHE A 91 -4.43 0.26 0.43
CA PHE A 91 -3.08 0.64 0.03
C PHE A 91 -2.02 -0.24 0.70
N MET A 92 -0.78 -0.11 0.24
CA MET A 92 0.37 -0.83 0.77
C MET A 92 1.36 0.13 1.43
N ILE A 93 2.05 -0.34 2.47
CA ILE A 93 3.16 0.38 3.10
C ILE A 93 4.43 -0.45 2.93
N MET A 94 5.38 0.10 2.18
CA MET A 94 6.75 -0.42 2.16
C MET A 94 7.58 0.30 3.23
N ASP A 95 7.96 -0.44 4.26
CA ASP A 95 8.70 0.07 5.41
C ASP A 95 10.10 -0.56 5.49
N GLN A 96 10.81 -0.34 6.61
CA GLN A 96 12.15 -0.90 6.79
C GLN A 96 12.19 -2.43 6.77
N ARG A 97 11.07 -3.10 7.08
CA ARG A 97 10.97 -4.56 7.06
C ARG A 97 10.94 -5.07 5.63
N SER A 98 10.25 -4.36 4.73
CA SER A 98 10.22 -4.65 3.29
C SER A 98 11.60 -4.72 2.64
N MET A 99 12.59 -4.02 3.19
CA MET A 99 13.97 -4.06 2.69
C MET A 99 14.75 -5.32 3.12
N ARG A 100 14.16 -6.21 3.93
CA ARG A 100 14.86 -7.32 4.59
C ARG A 100 14.28 -8.69 4.27
N ASP A 101 12.97 -8.79 4.10
CA ASP A 101 12.28 -10.08 4.05
C ASP A 101 11.23 -10.19 2.94
N ASP A 102 11.28 -9.31 1.93
CA ASP A 102 10.37 -9.30 0.77
C ASP A 102 8.89 -9.32 1.18
N THR A 103 8.56 -8.59 2.23
CA THR A 103 7.19 -8.41 2.71
C THR A 103 6.73 -6.96 2.67
N VAL A 104 5.44 -6.74 2.48
CA VAL A 104 4.80 -5.42 2.49
C VAL A 104 3.61 -5.44 3.44
N LEU A 105 3.29 -4.30 4.05
CA LEU A 105 2.11 -4.19 4.91
C LEU A 105 0.92 -3.76 4.06
N LEU A 106 -0.05 -4.67 3.86
CA LEU A 106 -1.36 -4.35 3.30
C LEU A 106 -2.16 -3.57 4.34
N VAL A 107 -2.90 -2.56 3.89
CA VAL A 107 -3.76 -1.73 4.75
C VAL A 107 -5.13 -1.64 4.13
N SER A 108 -6.14 -1.94 4.95
CA SER A 108 -7.53 -1.68 4.68
C SER A 108 -8.06 -0.69 5.70
N VAL A 109 -8.66 0.40 5.23
CA VAL A 109 -9.28 1.41 6.09
C VAL A 109 -10.79 1.26 5.96
N THR A 110 -11.37 0.53 6.89
CA THR A 110 -12.81 0.24 6.94
C THR A 110 -13.48 1.01 8.08
N GLY A 111 -14.79 1.14 7.98
CA GLY A 111 -15.63 1.69 9.05
C GLY A 111 -15.82 3.21 9.03
N ASP A 112 -16.70 3.63 9.94
CA ASP A 112 -16.95 5.03 10.21
C ASP A 112 -15.78 5.66 10.97
N ARG A 113 -15.69 6.99 10.94
CA ARG A 113 -14.76 7.69 11.81
C ARG A 113 -15.19 7.43 13.25
N ASP A 114 -14.25 7.00 14.08
CA ASP A 114 -14.45 6.94 15.52
C ASP A 114 -14.94 8.31 16.02
N GLU A 115 -16.05 8.34 16.76
CA GLU A 115 -16.72 9.59 17.16
C GLU A 115 -15.87 10.45 18.11
N GLU A 116 -14.95 9.82 18.86
CA GLU A 116 -14.14 10.49 19.87
C GLU A 116 -12.81 11.02 19.30
N THR A 117 -12.17 10.23 18.44
CA THR A 117 -10.86 10.54 17.87
C THR A 117 -10.93 11.11 16.44
N GLY A 118 -12.06 10.91 15.76
CA GLY A 118 -12.25 11.27 14.35
C GLY A 118 -11.39 10.46 13.38
N VAL A 119 -10.75 9.38 13.84
CA VAL A 119 -9.84 8.53 13.07
C VAL A 119 -10.58 7.28 12.62
N ARG A 120 -10.38 6.84 11.37
CA ARG A 120 -10.86 5.54 10.90
C ARG A 120 -9.95 4.42 11.38
N GLU A 121 -10.54 3.29 11.76
CA GLU A 121 -9.77 2.08 12.02
C GLU A 121 -9.06 1.64 10.74
N ALA A 122 -7.85 1.10 10.93
CA ALA A 122 -7.06 0.56 9.83
C ALA A 122 -6.63 -0.83 10.24
N LEU A 123 -7.07 -1.80 9.46
CA LEU A 123 -6.61 -3.18 9.55
C LEU A 123 -5.37 -3.33 8.70
N THR A 124 -4.45 -4.15 9.19
CA THR A 124 -3.17 -4.36 8.52
C THR A 124 -2.81 -5.82 8.50
N LEU A 125 -2.26 -6.27 7.37
CA LEU A 125 -1.78 -7.62 7.16
C LEU A 125 -0.40 -7.55 6.53
N ARG A 126 0.59 -8.22 7.13
CA ARG A 126 1.90 -8.35 6.48
C ARG A 126 1.82 -9.48 5.48
N ALA A 127 2.17 -9.22 4.22
CA ALA A 127 2.12 -10.21 3.15
C ALA A 127 3.45 -10.27 2.39
N SER A 128 3.78 -11.41 1.79
CA SER A 128 4.89 -11.49 0.83
C SER A 128 4.60 -10.64 -0.41
N PHE A 129 5.66 -10.17 -1.08
CA PHE A 129 5.53 -9.43 -2.33
C PHE A 129 4.76 -10.21 -3.40
N GLU A 130 4.95 -11.53 -3.48
CA GLU A 130 4.32 -12.41 -4.48
C GLU A 130 2.80 -12.31 -4.50
N VAL A 131 2.17 -12.17 -3.34
CA VAL A 131 0.71 -12.16 -3.24
C VAL A 131 0.14 -10.76 -3.06
N SER A 132 0.91 -9.82 -2.51
CA SER A 132 0.40 -8.57 -1.95
C SER A 132 -0.50 -7.75 -2.87
N ALA A 133 -0.10 -7.55 -4.13
CA ALA A 133 -0.87 -6.71 -5.05
C ALA A 133 -2.19 -7.39 -5.49
N ARG A 134 -2.16 -8.72 -5.68
CA ARG A 134 -3.36 -9.52 -5.98
C ARG A 134 -4.36 -9.46 -4.83
N GLU A 135 -3.90 -9.68 -3.60
CA GLU A 135 -4.80 -9.69 -2.44
C GLU A 135 -5.45 -8.32 -2.24
N LEU A 136 -4.68 -7.24 -2.41
CA LEU A 136 -5.18 -5.88 -2.30
C LEU A 136 -6.29 -5.57 -3.32
N MET A 137 -6.10 -6.01 -4.58
CA MET A 137 -7.14 -5.92 -5.61
C MET A 137 -8.38 -6.73 -5.25
N LEU A 138 -8.19 -7.97 -4.74
CA LEU A 138 -9.31 -8.81 -4.34
C LEU A 138 -10.11 -8.21 -3.17
N TYR A 139 -9.45 -7.49 -2.24
CA TYR A 139 -10.13 -6.71 -1.21
C TYR A 139 -10.93 -5.55 -1.82
N SER A 140 -10.34 -4.84 -2.80
CA SER A 140 -10.96 -3.65 -3.39
C SER A 140 -12.23 -3.95 -4.18
N ILE A 141 -12.31 -5.12 -4.81
CA ILE A 141 -13.51 -5.61 -5.51
C ILE A 141 -14.49 -6.36 -4.59
N GLY A 142 -14.16 -6.50 -3.30
CA GLY A 142 -15.00 -7.19 -2.31
C GLY A 142 -15.12 -8.70 -2.52
N HIS A 143 -14.13 -9.34 -3.14
CA HIS A 143 -14.12 -10.80 -3.31
C HIS A 143 -13.93 -11.53 -1.97
N TRP A 144 -13.14 -10.92 -1.08
CA TRP A 144 -12.88 -11.33 0.29
C TRP A 144 -12.40 -10.12 1.10
N THR A 145 -12.15 -10.27 2.40
CA THR A 145 -11.72 -9.15 3.24
C THR A 145 -10.37 -9.39 3.91
N ILE A 146 -9.69 -8.30 4.27
CA ILE A 146 -8.40 -8.38 4.98
C ILE A 146 -8.57 -9.08 6.34
N GLU A 147 -9.73 -8.95 6.98
CA GLU A 147 -10.08 -9.60 8.25
C GLU A 147 -9.97 -11.13 8.12
N GLU A 148 -10.51 -11.69 7.03
CA GLU A 148 -10.47 -13.13 6.78
C GLU A 148 -9.03 -13.64 6.65
N ASP A 149 -8.15 -12.87 6.00
CA ASP A 149 -6.74 -13.25 5.84
C ASP A 149 -5.90 -12.97 7.09
N VAL A 150 -6.24 -11.92 7.87
CA VAL A 150 -5.68 -11.70 9.21
C VAL A 150 -5.98 -12.92 10.08
N GLU A 151 -7.21 -13.42 10.09
CA GLU A 151 -7.58 -14.62 10.86
C GLU A 151 -6.78 -15.86 10.44
N ARG A 152 -6.40 -15.98 9.16
CA ARG A 152 -5.59 -17.11 8.66
C ARG A 152 -4.13 -17.07 9.11
N VAL A 153 -3.57 -15.89 9.32
CA VAL A 153 -2.17 -15.75 9.79
C VAL A 153 -2.06 -15.72 11.31
N LEU A 154 -3.16 -15.47 12.03
CA LEU A 154 -3.14 -15.49 13.50
C LEU A 154 -2.61 -16.84 14.03
N GLY A 155 -1.46 -16.78 14.70
CA GLY A 155 -0.83 -17.96 15.29
C GLY A 155 0.18 -18.67 14.38
N GLN A 156 0.51 -18.10 13.22
CA GLN A 156 1.68 -18.50 12.45
C GLN A 156 2.98 -17.96 13.08
N GLU A 157 4.13 -18.53 12.72
CA GLU A 157 5.41 -18.22 13.38
C GLU A 157 5.90 -16.78 13.10
N ASP A 158 5.58 -16.22 11.94
CA ASP A 158 6.08 -14.91 11.49
C ASP A 158 4.99 -13.88 11.17
N ASP A 159 3.71 -14.26 11.33
CA ASP A 159 2.52 -13.47 11.00
C ASP A 159 2.53 -12.89 9.56
N VAL A 160 3.14 -13.61 8.60
CA VAL A 160 3.22 -13.21 7.19
C VAL A 160 2.30 -14.05 6.31
N TYR A 161 1.39 -13.40 5.63
CA TYR A 161 0.49 -14.00 4.66
C TYR A 161 1.18 -14.30 3.33
N ARG A 162 0.88 -15.46 2.74
CA ARG A 162 1.53 -15.98 1.52
C ARG A 162 0.56 -16.59 0.50
N GLY A 163 -0.75 -16.42 0.68
CA GLY A 163 -1.79 -17.05 -0.15
C GLY A 163 -2.24 -18.42 0.34
#